data_AF-A0A8T1TZ25-F1
#
_entry.id   AF-A0A8T1TZ25-F1
#
_cell.length_a   1.000
_cell.length_b   1.000
_cell.length_c   1.000
_cell.angle_alpha   90.00
_cell.angle_beta   90.00
_cell.angle_gamma   90.00
#
_symmetry.space_group_name_H-M   'P 1'
#
loop_
_entity.id
_entity.type
_entity.pdbx_description
1 polymer ?
#
loop_
_entity_poly.entity_id
_entity_poly.type
_entity_poly.pdbx_seq_one_letter_code
_entity_poly.pdbx_strand_id
1 'polypeptide(L)'
;WRFNRTYIYGSNTSLRFQYQIDLGSPYLNFASWDGEYQDLIMWEQLTDAARVALNDSKNFGRAEVPFSDEHYEDHLDKAWPL
;
A
#
# COMPACT_ATOMS: atom_id res chain seq x y z
N TRP A 1 6.15 14.52 21.88
CA TRP A 1 5.33 14.92 20.72
C TRP A 1 3.95 14.32 20.87
N ARG A 2 2.92 15.13 21.12
CA ARG A 2 1.53 14.66 21.19
C ARG A 2 0.96 14.77 19.78
N PHE A 3 0.74 13.65 19.12
CA PHE A 3 0.02 13.62 17.84
C PHE A 3 -1.42 14.08 18.12
N ASN A 4 -1.77 15.29 17.67
CA ASN A 4 -3.15 15.74 17.70
C ASN A 4 -3.88 15.07 16.53
N ARG A 5 -4.45 13.89 16.76
CA ARG A 5 -5.25 13.16 15.75
C ARG A 5 -6.69 13.63 15.82
N THR A 6 -7.17 14.24 14.75
CA THR A 6 -8.59 14.52 14.56
C THR A 6 -9.25 13.22 14.11
N TYR A 7 -10.06 12.62 14.99
CA TYR A 7 -10.81 11.41 14.68
C TYR A 7 -11.96 11.73 13.73
N ILE A 8 -11.95 11.14 12.54
CA ILE A 8 -12.96 11.30 11.50
C ILE A 8 -13.31 9.91 11.00
N TYR A 9 -14.55 9.50 11.25
CA TYR A 9 -15.07 8.19 10.83
C TYR A 9 -15.40 8.23 9.34
N GLY A 10 -14.47 7.76 8.50
CA GLY A 10 -14.68 7.58 7.07
C GLY A 10 -14.51 8.87 6.24
N SER A 11 -14.68 8.74 4.93
CA SER A 11 -14.64 9.83 3.95
C SER A 11 -15.35 9.38 2.69
N ASN A 12 -16.06 10.29 2.02
CA ASN A 12 -16.67 10.02 0.72
C ASN A 12 -15.69 10.21 -0.45
N THR A 13 -14.50 10.76 -0.20
CA THR A 13 -13.54 11.15 -1.23
C THR A 13 -12.21 10.41 -1.13
N SER A 14 -11.92 9.76 0.00
CA SER A 14 -10.61 9.16 0.26
C SER A 14 -10.68 7.94 1.18
N LEU A 15 -9.81 6.99 0.91
CA LEU A 15 -9.56 5.85 1.77
C LEU A 15 -8.30 6.14 2.61
N ARG A 16 -8.33 5.83 3.91
CA ARG A 16 -7.22 6.13 4.81
C ARG A 16 -6.70 4.86 5.43
N PHE A 17 -5.40 4.67 5.38
CA PHE A 17 -4.72 3.54 5.97
C PHE A 17 -3.75 4.01 7.05
N GLN A 18 -3.62 3.19 8.09
CA GLN A 18 -2.62 3.34 9.12
C GLN A 18 -1.67 2.17 9.06
N TYR A 19 -0.40 2.49 9.22
CA TYR A 19 0.66 1.52 9.42
C TYR A 19 0.69 1.11 10.91
N GLN A 20 0.53 -0.18 11.18
CA GLN A 20 0.57 -0.75 12.51
C GLN A 20 1.79 -1.66 12.68
N ILE A 21 2.43 -1.54 13.84
CA ILE A 21 3.50 -2.44 14.28
C ILE A 21 3.06 -3.01 15.62
N ASP A 22 2.84 -4.33 15.65
CA ASP A 22 2.66 -5.11 16.88
C ASP A 22 3.88 -6.06 17.03
N LEU A 23 3.65 -7.33 17.37
CA LEU A 23 4.68 -8.37 17.40
C LEU A 23 4.76 -9.06 16.02
N GLY A 24 5.70 -8.65 15.18
CA GLY A 24 5.97 -9.33 13.89
C GLY A 24 6.15 -8.36 12.72
N SER A 25 5.78 -8.82 11.53
CA SER A 25 5.77 -7.97 10.33
C SER A 25 4.73 -6.87 10.47
N PRO A 26 5.07 -5.63 10.06
CA PRO A 26 4.09 -4.56 10.05
C PRO A 26 2.98 -4.81 9.03
N TYR A 27 1.81 -4.22 9.27
CA TYR A 27 0.66 -4.37 8.40
C TYR A 27 -0.16 -3.07 8.28
N LEU A 28 -1.01 -3.01 7.27
CA LEU A 28 -1.92 -1.89 7.03
C LEU A 28 -3.33 -2.22 7.55
N ASN A 29 -3.98 -1.21 8.14
CA ASN A 29 -5.38 -1.28 8.55
C ASN A 29 -6.08 0.04 8.21
N PHE A 30 -7.41 0.08 8.23
CA PHE A 30 -8.15 1.32 8.04
C PHE A 30 -7.87 2.30 9.18
N ALA A 31 -7.65 3.56 8.83
CA ALA A 31 -7.44 4.63 9.79
C ALA A 31 -8.75 5.37 10.08
N SER A 32 -8.93 5.78 11.34
CA SER A 32 -10.07 6.60 11.80
C SER A 32 -9.71 8.08 11.98
N TRP A 33 -8.62 8.54 11.35
CA TRP A 33 -8.14 9.92 11.40
C TRP A 33 -7.51 10.31 10.06
N ASP A 34 -7.40 11.62 9.81
CA ASP A 34 -6.78 12.15 8.59
C ASP A 34 -5.27 11.86 8.52
N GLY A 35 -4.83 11.57 7.30
CA GLY A 35 -3.42 11.46 6.92
C GLY A 35 -3.09 12.45 5.81
N GLU A 36 -2.04 12.15 5.06
CA GLU A 36 -1.62 12.94 3.90
C GLU A 36 -1.86 12.15 2.61
N TYR A 37 -1.98 12.86 1.48
CA TYR A 37 -1.98 12.25 0.16
C TYR A 37 -0.54 12.12 -0.35
N GLN A 38 -0.29 11.13 -1.20
CA GLN A 38 0.99 10.92 -1.87
C GLN A 38 0.83 11.21 -3.36
N ASP A 39 1.92 11.63 -4.01
CA ASP A 39 1.95 11.75 -5.46
C ASP A 39 1.73 10.37 -6.09
N LEU A 40 0.70 10.27 -6.92
CA LEU A 40 0.30 9.02 -7.55
C LEU A 40 1.01 8.86 -8.89
N ILE A 41 1.67 7.71 -9.07
CA ILE A 41 2.12 7.21 -10.37
C ILE A 41 1.52 5.83 -10.60
N MET A 42 0.81 5.67 -11.72
CA MET A 42 0.20 4.41 -12.11
C MET A 42 1.24 3.48 -12.74
N TRP A 43 1.00 2.16 -12.71
CA TRP A 43 1.90 1.17 -13.31
C TRP A 43 2.23 1.49 -14.78
N GLU A 44 1.21 1.82 -15.57
CA GLU A 44 1.36 2.18 -17.00
C GLU A 44 2.04 3.54 -17.24
N GLN A 45 2.21 4.35 -16.20
CA GLN A 45 2.94 5.64 -16.28
C GLN A 45 4.43 5.48 -15.95
N LEU A 46 4.86 4.33 -15.43
CA LEU A 46 6.26 4.06 -15.14
C LEU A 46 7.07 3.86 -16.41
N THR A 47 8.36 4.15 -16.32
CA THR A 47 9.30 3.80 -17.39
C THR A 47 9.50 2.28 -17.43
N ASP A 48 9.90 1.76 -18.58
CA ASP A 48 10.19 0.32 -18.73
C ASP A 48 11.27 -0.15 -17.74
N ALA A 49 12.30 0.67 -17.51
CA ALA A 49 13.34 0.36 -16.53
C ALA A 49 12.79 0.26 -15.09
N ALA A 50 11.84 1.13 -14.72
CA ALA A 50 11.22 1.07 -13.40
C ALA A 50 10.34 -0.18 -13.26
N ARG A 51 9.55 -0.54 -14.29
CA ARG A 51 8.74 -1.78 -14.27
C ARG A 51 9.63 -3.02 -14.16
N VAL A 52 10.72 -3.10 -14.92
CA VAL A 52 11.70 -4.20 -14.83
C VAL A 52 12.29 -4.30 -13.42
N ALA A 53 12.69 -3.17 -12.83
CA ALA A 53 13.26 -3.17 -11.47
C ALA A 53 12.24 -3.59 -10.40
N LEU A 54 10.98 -3.17 -10.54
CA LEU A 54 9.89 -3.54 -9.62
C LEU A 54 9.45 -4.99 -9.76
N ASN A 55 9.58 -5.59 -10.94
CA ASN A 55 9.30 -7.00 -11.19
C ASN A 55 10.42 -7.94 -10.70
N ASP A 56 11.64 -7.47 -10.46
CA ASP A 56 12.73 -8.33 -9.99
C ASP A 56 12.63 -8.54 -8.47
N SER A 57 12.14 -9.73 -8.09
CA SER A 57 11.96 -10.15 -6.68
C SER A 57 13.26 -10.11 -5.85
N LYS A 58 14.44 -10.09 -6.48
CA LYS A 58 15.72 -9.98 -5.77
C LYS A 58 15.95 -8.58 -5.18
N ASN A 59 15.24 -7.56 -5.67
CA ASN A 59 15.44 -6.16 -5.24
C ASN A 59 14.84 -5.85 -3.86
N PHE A 60 13.94 -6.69 -3.33
CA PHE A 60 13.14 -6.38 -2.13
C PHE A 60 13.38 -7.32 -0.94
N GLY A 61 14.34 -8.25 -1.06
CA GLY A 61 14.74 -9.15 0.02
C GLY A 61 13.62 -10.08 0.47
N ARG A 62 12.98 -9.76 1.61
CA ARG A 62 11.82 -10.52 2.15
C ARG A 62 10.48 -9.91 1.78
N ALA A 63 10.47 -8.68 1.25
CA ALA A 63 9.26 -8.01 0.80
C ALA A 63 9.00 -8.36 -0.67
N GLU A 64 7.72 -8.30 -1.05
CA GLU A 64 7.26 -8.50 -2.43
C GLU A 64 6.58 -7.22 -2.93
N VAL A 65 6.60 -7.00 -4.24
CA VAL A 65 5.90 -5.87 -4.88
C VAL A 65 4.50 -6.35 -5.28
N PRO A 66 3.42 -5.96 -4.56
CA PRO A 66 2.11 -6.60 -4.69
C PRO A 66 1.39 -6.27 -6.01
N PHE A 67 1.85 -5.27 -6.76
CA PHE A 67 1.28 -4.83 -8.04
C PHE A 67 2.20 -5.11 -9.23
N SER A 68 3.27 -5.89 -9.02
CA SER A 68 4.14 -6.36 -10.11
C SER A 68 3.40 -7.33 -11.03
N ASP A 69 3.93 -7.53 -12.24
CA ASP A 69 3.29 -8.38 -13.25
C ASP A 69 3.15 -9.85 -12.76
N GLU A 70 4.08 -10.32 -11.92
CA GLU A 70 4.04 -11.67 -11.34
C GLU A 70 2.97 -11.81 -10.24
N HIS A 71 2.64 -10.73 -9.54
CA HIS A 71 1.88 -10.78 -8.28
C HIS A 71 0.49 -10.17 -8.36
N TYR A 72 0.20 -9.34 -9.36
CA TYR A 72 -1.01 -8.52 -9.40
C TYR A 72 -2.31 -9.35 -9.32
N GLU A 73 -2.50 -10.32 -10.22
CA GLU A 73 -3.73 -11.14 -10.25
C GLU A 73 -3.87 -12.01 -8.98
N ASP A 74 -2.79 -12.66 -8.53
CA ASP A 74 -2.78 -13.47 -7.31
C ASP A 74 -3.15 -12.63 -6.06
N HIS A 75 -2.73 -11.36 -6.02
CA HIS A 75 -3.09 -10.45 -4.94
C HIS A 75 -4.52 -9.94 -5.04
N LEU A 76 -5.05 -9.74 -6.25
CA LEU A 76 -6.46 -9.41 -6.44
C LEU A 76 -7.37 -10.54 -5.96
N ASP A 77 -7.03 -11.79 -6.29
CA ASP A 77 -7.77 -12.97 -5.83
C ASP A 77 -7.76 -13.09 -4.30
N LYS A 78 -6.61 -12.85 -3.65
CA LYS A 78 -6.49 -12.85 -2.18
C LYS A 78 -7.18 -11.67 -1.51
N ALA A 79 -7.25 -10.52 -2.19
CA ALA A 79 -7.89 -9.32 -1.67
C ALA A 79 -9.42 -9.34 -1.82
N TRP A 80 -9.97 -10.32 -2.54
CA TRP A 80 -11.40 -10.49 -2.67
C TRP A 80 -12.05 -10.76 -1.30
N PRO A 81 -13.01 -9.92 -0.85
CA PRO A 81 -13.48 -9.95 0.54
C PRO A 81 -14.58 -10.99 0.84
N LEU A 82 -14.96 -11.83 -0.14
CA LEU A 82 -16.05 -12.80 -0.05
C LEU A 82 -15.54 -14.23 -0.24
#